data_AF-A0A1G7JLS6-F1
#
_entry.id   AF-A0A1G7JLS6-F1
#
_cell.length_a   1.000
_cell.length_b   1.000
_cell.length_c   1.000
_cell.angle_alpha   90.00
_cell.angle_beta   90.00
_cell.angle_gamma   90.00
#
_symmetry.space_group_name_H-M   'P 1'
#
loop_
_entity.id
_entity.type
_entity.pdbx_description
1 polymer ?
#
loop_
_entity_poly.entity_id
_entity_poly.type
_entity_poly.pdbx_seq_one_letter_code
_entity_poly.pdbx_strand_id
1 'polypeptide(L)'
;MKKRFLICSLLSMLLTSTLLLPQQAGIAEAAGNSQSMKTKIMLDNYPLDFQAEPIIVQGNTMVPFRGIAEALGIEVLWNAKDKTVTANQMAADGKKVVVLQLNQKIAKVNGQAVQLSAAPFARTGTTYIPLSFFSKQFGAQVSWNQKTKVVSLQSPPKKMYSMAFYAVKAFGERQYIPQFDTVGFGWARLQEDGTITTSGKDFYWPQAAGEITPEGIVDQAKQEGTSPYLMVFASDRKNELTKMLEDSALRDKAIADIVQLATDKNFSGIVLDFEGLGLSGDIGKAKRDFNEFVTRLAQKTKASDLKLSLALHPLNGAYQGYDYKTLATVADDLIIMAYEYTRGKVPEPLDKVNEAITLALKEVSKEKLVLGISTWSENEKTISSVIGLAKRHQLKGTALWRLGLIGESSKAQIDKNVIPLKS
;
A
#
# COMPACT_ATOMS: atom_id res chain seq x y z
N MET A 1 -28.99 -51.64 46.50
CA MET A 1 -28.68 -53.09 46.55
C MET A 1 -28.34 -53.58 45.14
N LYS A 2 -27.27 -54.36 45.01
CA LYS A 2 -26.73 -54.93 43.76
C LYS A 2 -27.63 -56.05 43.20
N LYS A 3 -27.63 -56.25 41.87
CA LYS A 3 -27.38 -57.50 41.10
C LYS A 3 -27.86 -57.29 39.65
N ARG A 4 -26.98 -57.21 38.63
CA ARG A 4 -26.40 -58.32 37.82
C ARG A 4 -27.46 -59.27 37.22
N PHE A 5 -27.55 -59.38 35.88
CA PHE A 5 -26.87 -60.43 35.09
C PHE A 5 -27.05 -60.26 33.57
N LEU A 6 -26.07 -60.81 32.86
CA LEU A 6 -25.84 -60.91 31.40
C LEU A 6 -26.64 -62.08 30.79
N ILE A 7 -26.86 -62.12 29.46
CA ILE A 7 -26.57 -63.24 28.52
C ILE A 7 -27.33 -63.14 27.16
N CYS A 8 -26.52 -63.13 26.09
CA CYS A 8 -26.55 -63.83 24.77
C CYS A 8 -27.76 -63.92 23.80
N SER A 9 -27.43 -63.55 22.55
CA SER A 9 -27.42 -64.35 21.29
C SER A 9 -28.62 -64.42 20.32
N LEU A 10 -28.31 -63.94 19.09
CA LEU A 10 -28.54 -64.48 17.73
C LEU A 10 -29.94 -64.89 17.20
N LEU A 11 -30.34 -64.15 16.15
CA LEU A 11 -30.65 -64.60 14.77
C LEU A 11 -31.76 -65.64 14.51
N SER A 12 -32.86 -65.25 13.83
CA SER A 12 -33.37 -65.89 12.59
C SER A 12 -34.58 -65.17 11.98
N MET A 13 -34.75 -65.36 10.66
CA MET A 13 -35.76 -64.83 9.71
C MET A 13 -37.25 -65.07 10.08
N LEU A 14 -38.16 -64.20 9.59
CA LEU A 14 -39.25 -64.61 8.65
C LEU A 14 -40.01 -63.41 8.02
N LEU A 15 -40.48 -63.65 6.80
CA LEU A 15 -41.20 -62.77 5.86
C LEU A 15 -42.54 -62.21 6.38
N THR A 16 -42.86 -60.96 5.99
CA THR A 16 -44.25 -60.56 5.67
C THR A 16 -44.29 -59.67 4.42
N SER A 17 -45.09 -60.10 3.45
CA SER A 17 -45.39 -59.41 2.21
C SER A 17 -46.45 -58.32 2.43
N THR A 18 -46.16 -57.09 2.03
CA THR A 18 -47.18 -56.03 1.86
C THR A 18 -47.05 -55.45 0.46
N LEU A 19 -48.13 -55.56 -0.32
CA LEU A 19 -48.31 -54.85 -1.58
C LEU A 19 -48.39 -53.34 -1.27
N LEU A 20 -47.45 -52.56 -1.81
CA LEU A 20 -47.55 -51.11 -1.91
C LEU A 20 -47.70 -50.71 -3.37
N LEU A 21 -48.73 -49.91 -3.63
CA LEU A 21 -49.05 -49.25 -4.90
C LEU A 21 -47.85 -48.44 -5.43
N PRO A 22 -47.64 -48.35 -6.75
CA PRO A 22 -46.59 -47.50 -7.30
C PRO A 22 -46.94 -46.03 -7.05
N GLN A 23 -46.26 -45.39 -6.09
CA GLN A 23 -46.16 -43.93 -6.04
C GLN A 23 -45.38 -43.49 -7.28
N GLN A 24 -46.06 -42.76 -8.17
CA GLN A 24 -45.39 -41.96 -9.20
C GLN A 24 -44.48 -40.96 -8.49
N ALA A 25 -43.19 -41.25 -8.48
CA ALA A 25 -42.17 -40.29 -8.15
C ALA A 25 -42.19 -39.21 -9.23
N GLY A 26 -42.88 -38.10 -8.94
CA GLY A 26 -42.69 -36.86 -9.67
C GLY A 26 -41.22 -36.48 -9.57
N ILE A 27 -40.51 -36.58 -10.68
CA ILE A 27 -39.16 -36.06 -10.82
C ILE A 27 -39.32 -34.54 -10.80
N ALA A 28 -39.25 -33.95 -9.61
CA ALA A 28 -39.01 -32.53 -9.48
C ALA A 28 -37.58 -32.30 -9.98
N GLU A 29 -37.45 -31.88 -11.24
CA GLU A 29 -36.21 -31.29 -11.73
C GLU A 29 -35.88 -30.12 -10.82
N ALA A 30 -34.87 -30.32 -9.96
CA ALA A 30 -34.25 -29.23 -9.26
C ALA A 30 -33.69 -28.28 -10.32
N ALA A 31 -34.39 -27.18 -10.56
CA ALA A 31 -33.88 -26.05 -11.32
C ALA A 31 -32.59 -25.59 -10.61
N GLY A 32 -31.46 -26.09 -11.09
CA GLY A 32 -30.15 -25.65 -10.68
C GLY A 32 -30.10 -24.16 -10.98
N ASN A 33 -30.18 -23.34 -9.93
CA ASN A 33 -29.95 -21.92 -10.02
C ASN A 33 -28.47 -21.72 -10.37
N SER A 34 -28.13 -21.83 -11.65
CA SER A 34 -26.81 -21.51 -12.15
C SER A 34 -26.66 -20.00 -12.05
N GLN A 35 -26.26 -19.52 -10.88
CA GLN A 35 -25.67 -18.19 -10.78
C GLN A 35 -24.47 -18.20 -11.72
N SER A 36 -24.58 -17.50 -12.85
CA SER A 36 -23.47 -17.42 -13.79
C SER A 36 -22.30 -16.80 -13.04
N MET A 37 -21.22 -17.56 -12.87
CA MET A 37 -20.01 -17.09 -12.20
C MET A 37 -19.47 -15.87 -12.96
N LYS A 38 -19.74 -14.67 -12.44
CA LYS A 38 -19.27 -13.41 -13.03
C LYS A 38 -17.76 -13.41 -13.11
N THR A 39 -17.23 -13.00 -14.26
CA THR A 39 -15.78 -12.92 -14.46
C THR A 39 -15.23 -11.78 -13.62
N LYS A 40 -14.27 -12.08 -12.72
CA LYS A 40 -13.61 -11.07 -11.87
C LYS A 40 -12.28 -10.66 -12.48
N ILE A 41 -11.90 -9.40 -12.30
CA ILE A 41 -10.57 -8.91 -12.64
C ILE A 41 -9.87 -8.49 -11.36
N MET A 42 -8.68 -9.02 -11.14
CA MET A 42 -7.81 -8.68 -10.03
C MET A 42 -6.62 -7.91 -10.57
N LEU A 43 -6.25 -6.80 -9.94
CA LEU A 43 -4.99 -6.10 -10.20
C LEU A 43 -4.19 -6.06 -8.92
N ASP A 44 -2.97 -6.60 -8.94
CA ASP A 44 -2.09 -6.72 -7.78
C ASP A 44 -2.83 -7.38 -6.59
N ASN A 45 -3.55 -8.47 -6.87
CA ASN A 45 -4.42 -9.20 -5.93
C ASN A 45 -5.55 -8.41 -5.27
N TYR A 46 -5.89 -7.22 -5.79
CA TYR A 46 -7.05 -6.47 -5.37
C TYR A 46 -8.15 -6.51 -6.45
N PRO A 47 -9.43 -6.76 -6.08
CA PRO A 47 -10.51 -6.79 -7.05
C PRO A 47 -10.76 -5.40 -7.64
N LEU A 48 -10.86 -5.32 -8.97
CA LEU A 48 -11.31 -4.12 -9.65
C LEU A 48 -12.82 -4.20 -9.85
N ASP A 49 -13.54 -3.20 -9.35
CA ASP A 49 -14.96 -3.08 -9.61
C ASP A 49 -15.18 -2.53 -11.02
N PHE A 50 -15.72 -3.38 -11.90
CA PHE A 50 -16.02 -3.01 -13.27
C PHE A 50 -17.52 -3.05 -13.50
N GLN A 51 -18.01 -1.96 -14.09
CA GLN A 51 -19.39 -1.87 -14.61
C GLN A 51 -19.64 -2.86 -15.76
N ALA A 52 -18.58 -3.37 -16.39
CA ALA A 52 -18.64 -4.24 -17.55
C ALA A 52 -17.72 -5.47 -17.36
N GLU A 53 -18.22 -6.65 -17.70
CA GLU A 53 -17.47 -7.90 -17.55
C GLU A 53 -16.57 -8.15 -18.77
N PRO A 54 -15.41 -8.82 -18.61
CA PRO A 54 -14.66 -9.39 -19.72
C PRO A 54 -15.52 -10.37 -20.52
N ILE A 55 -15.36 -10.37 -21.84
CA ILE A 55 -16.11 -11.26 -22.73
C ILE A 55 -15.18 -11.98 -23.69
N ILE A 56 -15.56 -13.18 -24.10
CA ILE A 56 -14.81 -13.95 -25.11
C ILE A 56 -15.46 -13.70 -26.47
N VAL A 57 -14.67 -13.20 -27.43
CA VAL A 57 -15.10 -12.98 -28.81
C VAL A 57 -14.16 -13.75 -29.73
N GLN A 58 -14.68 -14.76 -30.42
CA GLN A 58 -13.90 -15.58 -31.37
C GLN A 58 -12.58 -16.10 -30.75
N GLY A 59 -12.66 -16.66 -29.53
CA GLY A 59 -11.49 -17.17 -28.80
C GLY A 59 -10.58 -16.11 -28.17
N ASN A 60 -10.87 -14.81 -28.34
CA ASN A 60 -10.10 -13.73 -27.71
C ASN A 60 -10.80 -13.24 -26.45
N THR A 61 -10.08 -13.16 -25.34
CA THR A 61 -10.55 -12.45 -24.13
C THR A 61 -10.48 -10.95 -24.37
N MET A 62 -11.64 -10.31 -24.33
CA MET A 62 -11.83 -8.88 -24.50
C MET A 62 -12.13 -8.26 -23.14
N VAL A 63 -11.40 -7.21 -22.79
CA VAL A 63 -11.52 -6.56 -21.48
C VAL A 63 -11.97 -5.11 -21.61
N PRO A 64 -12.74 -4.58 -20.64
CA PRO A 64 -13.05 -3.16 -20.54
C PRO A 64 -11.75 -2.36 -20.45
N PHE A 65 -11.45 -1.55 -21.45
CA PHE A 65 -10.14 -0.91 -21.53
C PHE A 65 -9.94 0.17 -20.47
N ARG A 66 -10.87 1.12 -20.41
CA ARG A 66 -10.76 2.32 -19.58
C ARG A 66 -10.47 1.98 -18.12
N GLY A 67 -11.26 1.06 -17.56
CA GLY A 67 -11.13 0.75 -16.14
C GLY A 67 -9.79 0.10 -15.76
N ILE A 68 -9.26 -0.81 -16.59
CA ILE A 68 -7.93 -1.40 -16.32
C ILE A 68 -6.83 -0.38 -16.57
N ALA A 69 -6.96 0.45 -17.61
CA ALA A 69 -6.00 1.49 -17.93
C ALA A 69 -5.90 2.54 -16.82
N GLU A 70 -7.03 3.08 -16.37
CA GLU A 70 -7.10 4.07 -15.28
C GLU A 70 -6.54 3.50 -13.97
N ALA A 71 -6.81 2.22 -13.66
CA ALA A 71 -6.24 1.53 -12.50
C ALA A 71 -4.71 1.35 -12.58
N LEU A 72 -4.11 1.40 -13.77
CA LEU A 72 -2.66 1.45 -13.99
C LEU A 72 -2.11 2.88 -14.09
N GLY A 73 -2.94 3.91 -13.89
CA GLY A 73 -2.56 5.31 -14.05
C GLY A 73 -2.36 5.74 -15.50
N ILE A 74 -2.98 5.04 -16.45
CA ILE A 74 -2.93 5.36 -17.88
C ILE A 74 -4.10 6.30 -18.20
N GLU A 75 -3.79 7.46 -18.78
CA GLU A 75 -4.81 8.39 -19.24
C GLU A 75 -5.47 7.85 -20.52
N VAL A 76 -6.81 7.83 -20.55
CA VAL A 76 -7.58 7.34 -21.70
C VAL A 76 -8.47 8.43 -22.27
N LEU A 77 -8.15 8.86 -23.49
CA LEU A 77 -8.88 9.85 -24.26
C LEU A 77 -9.72 9.17 -25.35
N TRP A 78 -10.96 9.61 -25.51
CA TRP A 78 -11.87 9.13 -26.55
C TRP A 78 -12.14 10.24 -27.57
N ASN A 79 -12.01 9.92 -28.86
CA ASN A 79 -12.41 10.78 -29.95
C ASN A 79 -13.57 10.11 -30.72
N ALA A 80 -14.75 10.71 -30.60
CA ALA A 80 -15.97 10.19 -31.20
C ALA A 80 -16.00 10.30 -32.73
N LYS A 81 -15.39 11.33 -33.30
CA LYS A 81 -15.35 11.57 -34.75
C LYS A 81 -14.58 10.48 -35.47
N ASP A 82 -13.39 10.17 -34.94
CA ASP A 82 -12.47 9.21 -35.56
C ASP A 82 -12.71 7.78 -35.04
N LYS A 83 -13.58 7.64 -34.02
CA LYS A 83 -13.84 6.42 -33.26
C LYS A 83 -12.54 5.81 -32.73
N THR A 84 -11.70 6.66 -32.14
CA THR A 84 -10.38 6.30 -31.63
C THR A 84 -10.28 6.46 -30.13
N VAL A 85 -9.63 5.49 -29.50
CA VAL A 85 -9.16 5.58 -28.12
C VAL A 85 -7.66 5.84 -28.15
N THR A 86 -7.22 6.88 -27.45
CA THR A 86 -5.80 7.17 -27.21
C THR A 86 -5.48 6.93 -25.75
N ALA A 87 -4.45 6.13 -25.49
CA ALA A 87 -3.95 5.87 -24.16
C ALA A 87 -2.54 6.41 -24.00
N ASN A 88 -2.37 7.30 -23.02
CA ASN A 88 -1.10 7.93 -22.69
C ASN A 88 -0.62 7.34 -21.36
N GLN A 89 0.49 6.61 -21.42
CA GLN A 89 1.16 6.09 -20.23
C GLN A 89 2.49 6.83 -20.06
N MET A 90 2.75 7.28 -18.83
CA MET A 90 4.11 7.61 -18.42
C MET A 90 4.70 6.38 -17.72
N ALA A 91 5.58 5.67 -18.41
CA ALA A 91 6.26 4.50 -17.89
C ALA A 91 7.69 4.86 -17.44
N ALA A 92 8.38 3.91 -16.80
CA ALA A 92 9.76 4.12 -16.35
C ALA A 92 10.76 4.41 -17.50
N ASP A 93 10.45 3.93 -18.71
CA ASP A 93 11.22 4.10 -19.95
C ASP A 93 10.73 5.28 -20.82
N GLY A 94 9.75 6.05 -20.35
CA GLY A 94 9.26 7.26 -20.99
C GLY A 94 7.78 7.25 -21.36
N LYS A 95 7.37 8.21 -22.18
CA LYS A 95 5.98 8.35 -22.63
C LYS A 95 5.66 7.31 -23.69
N LYS A 96 4.63 6.51 -23.45
CA LYS A 96 4.04 5.58 -24.43
C LYS A 96 2.65 6.06 -24.84
N VAL A 97 2.42 6.14 -26.15
CA VAL A 97 1.14 6.53 -26.74
C VAL A 97 0.59 5.38 -27.56
N VAL A 98 -0.59 4.90 -27.21
CA VAL A 98 -1.30 3.82 -27.90
C VAL A 98 -2.60 4.35 -28.47
N VAL A 99 -2.78 4.24 -29.78
CA VAL A 99 -4.01 4.64 -30.49
C VAL A 99 -4.69 3.40 -31.06
N LEU A 100 -5.95 3.21 -30.66
CA LEU A 100 -6.80 2.11 -31.08
C LEU A 100 -8.01 2.68 -31.81
N GLN A 101 -8.32 2.17 -33.00
CA GLN A 101 -9.54 2.53 -33.71
C GLN A 101 -10.56 1.39 -33.62
N LEU A 102 -11.82 1.71 -33.37
CA LEU A 102 -12.87 0.69 -33.31
C LEU A 102 -13.01 -0.03 -34.65
N ASN A 103 -13.28 -1.34 -34.57
CA ASN A 103 -13.47 -2.25 -35.69
C ASN A 103 -12.25 -2.42 -36.62
N GLN A 104 -11.08 -1.91 -36.22
CA GLN A 104 -9.82 -2.09 -36.94
C GLN A 104 -8.90 -3.05 -36.20
N LYS A 105 -8.22 -3.93 -36.93
CA LYS A 105 -7.23 -4.86 -36.35
C LYS A 105 -5.81 -4.28 -36.30
N ILE A 106 -5.64 -2.99 -36.59
CA ILE A 106 -4.34 -2.32 -36.55
C ILE A 106 -4.43 -1.19 -35.52
N ALA A 107 -3.56 -1.25 -34.51
CA ALA A 107 -3.31 -0.17 -33.57
C ALA A 107 -2.05 0.61 -33.97
N LYS A 108 -1.87 1.81 -33.41
CA LYS A 108 -0.60 2.54 -33.48
C LYS A 108 0.02 2.61 -32.09
N VAL A 109 1.26 2.20 -31.94
CA VAL A 109 2.05 2.30 -30.71
C VAL A 109 3.25 3.19 -31.01
N ASN A 110 3.31 4.37 -30.38
CA ASN A 110 4.31 5.40 -30.69
C ASN A 110 4.40 5.69 -32.21
N GLY A 111 3.24 5.74 -32.87
CA GLY A 111 3.12 5.94 -34.32
C GLY A 111 3.32 4.68 -35.18
N GLN A 112 3.90 3.61 -34.65
CA GLN A 112 4.16 2.37 -35.38
C GLN A 112 2.94 1.45 -35.42
N ALA A 113 2.66 0.84 -36.57
CA ALA A 113 1.53 -0.07 -36.73
C ALA A 113 1.74 -1.40 -35.98
N VAL A 114 0.73 -1.85 -35.23
CA VAL A 114 0.74 -3.11 -34.48
C VAL A 114 -0.54 -3.88 -34.75
N GLN A 115 -0.40 -5.14 -35.19
CA GLN A 115 -1.51 -6.04 -35.45
C GLN A 115 -2.17 -6.52 -34.14
N LEU A 116 -3.50 -6.50 -34.12
CA LEU A 116 -4.35 -6.97 -33.02
C LEU A 116 -4.89 -8.37 -33.34
N SER A 117 -5.04 -9.20 -32.30
CA SER A 117 -5.65 -10.52 -32.41
C SER A 117 -7.17 -10.46 -32.65
N ALA A 118 -7.82 -9.41 -32.13
CA ALA A 118 -9.21 -9.06 -32.40
C ALA A 118 -9.37 -7.53 -32.50
N ALA A 119 -10.35 -7.08 -33.26
CA ALA A 119 -10.62 -5.65 -33.40
C ALA A 119 -11.25 -5.10 -32.10
N PRO A 120 -10.84 -3.91 -31.62
CA PRO A 120 -11.53 -3.23 -30.54
C PRO A 120 -12.97 -2.92 -30.95
N PHE A 121 -13.90 -2.98 -30.02
CA PHE A 121 -15.29 -2.61 -30.28
C PHE A 121 -15.89 -1.90 -29.08
N ALA A 122 -16.97 -1.15 -29.31
CA ALA A 122 -17.78 -0.58 -28.26
C ALA A 122 -19.04 -1.41 -28.08
N ARG A 123 -19.40 -1.72 -26.82
CA ARG A 123 -20.65 -2.35 -26.43
C ARG A 123 -21.19 -1.64 -25.21
N THR A 124 -22.45 -1.18 -25.26
CA THR A 124 -23.14 -0.51 -24.14
C THR A 124 -22.29 0.58 -23.48
N GLY A 125 -21.68 1.46 -24.28
CA GLY A 125 -20.82 2.56 -23.80
C GLY A 125 -19.41 2.15 -23.34
N THR A 126 -19.08 0.87 -23.32
CA THR A 126 -17.75 0.36 -22.92
C THR A 126 -16.92 -0.01 -24.14
N THR A 127 -15.67 0.46 -24.20
CA THR A 127 -14.71 -0.01 -25.21
C THR A 127 -13.98 -1.25 -24.71
N TYR A 128 -14.01 -2.29 -25.54
CA TYR A 128 -13.37 -3.57 -25.33
C TYR A 128 -12.14 -3.71 -26.21
N ILE A 129 -11.04 -4.21 -25.64
CA ILE A 129 -9.80 -4.49 -26.37
C ILE A 129 -9.28 -5.90 -26.06
N PRO A 130 -8.45 -6.49 -26.93
CA PRO A 130 -7.83 -7.78 -26.63
C PRO A 130 -6.91 -7.67 -25.40
N LEU A 131 -7.12 -8.55 -24.42
CA LEU A 131 -6.33 -8.61 -23.20
C LEU A 131 -4.83 -8.88 -23.49
N SER A 132 -4.54 -9.71 -24.49
CA SER A 132 -3.17 -10.00 -24.94
C SER A 132 -2.44 -8.75 -25.44
N PHE A 133 -3.13 -7.88 -26.16
CA PHE A 133 -2.59 -6.60 -26.61
C PHE A 133 -2.34 -5.67 -25.42
N PHE A 134 -3.31 -5.55 -24.50
CA PHE A 134 -3.16 -4.74 -23.31
C PHE A 134 -1.93 -5.14 -22.48
N SER A 135 -1.82 -6.44 -22.17
CA SER A 135 -0.69 -7.00 -21.42
C SER A 135 0.65 -6.66 -22.08
N LYS A 136 0.76 -6.91 -23.38
CA LYS A 136 1.98 -6.67 -24.15
C LYS A 136 2.39 -5.19 -24.19
N GLN A 137 1.43 -4.28 -24.36
CA GLN A 137 1.75 -2.86 -24.53
C GLN A 137 2.00 -2.14 -23.21
N PHE A 138 1.27 -2.48 -22.16
CA PHE A 138 1.32 -1.73 -20.89
C PHE A 138 2.12 -2.43 -19.79
N GLY A 139 2.77 -3.56 -20.11
CA GLY A 139 3.69 -4.27 -19.21
C GLY A 139 3.00 -5.00 -18.06
N ALA A 140 1.67 -5.13 -18.10
CA ALA A 140 0.93 -5.86 -17.10
C ALA A 140 1.05 -7.37 -17.36
N GLN A 141 1.56 -8.14 -16.41
CA GLN A 141 1.55 -9.60 -16.53
C GLN A 141 0.13 -10.09 -16.29
N VAL A 142 -0.37 -10.96 -17.18
CA VAL A 142 -1.76 -11.41 -17.12
C VAL A 142 -1.81 -12.92 -16.98
N SER A 143 -2.65 -13.40 -16.08
CA SER A 143 -3.05 -14.80 -16.01
C SER A 143 -4.57 -14.95 -16.00
N TRP A 144 -5.05 -16.06 -16.56
CA TRP A 144 -6.46 -16.40 -16.58
C TRP A 144 -6.68 -17.71 -15.83
N ASN A 145 -7.61 -17.71 -14.88
CA ASN A 145 -8.03 -18.91 -14.18
C ASN A 145 -9.42 -19.33 -14.67
N GLN A 146 -9.47 -20.40 -15.47
CA GLN A 146 -10.70 -20.87 -16.10
C GLN A 146 -11.74 -21.41 -15.11
N LYS A 147 -11.30 -21.98 -13.98
CA LYS A 147 -12.18 -22.55 -12.94
C LYS A 147 -12.89 -21.47 -12.14
N THR A 148 -12.17 -20.41 -11.78
CA THR A 148 -12.69 -19.30 -10.97
C THR A 148 -13.19 -18.12 -11.80
N LYS A 149 -12.97 -18.14 -13.12
CA LYS A 149 -13.25 -17.02 -14.04
C LYS A 149 -12.59 -15.73 -13.57
N VAL A 150 -11.31 -15.81 -13.21
CA VAL A 150 -10.53 -14.67 -12.73
C VAL A 150 -9.45 -14.30 -13.75
N VAL A 151 -9.45 -13.05 -14.20
CA VAL A 151 -8.29 -12.41 -14.85
C VAL A 151 -7.44 -11.77 -13.75
N SER A 152 -6.19 -12.21 -13.58
CA SER A 152 -5.25 -11.56 -12.69
C SER A 152 -4.24 -10.75 -13.49
N LEU A 153 -4.07 -9.48 -13.11
CA LEU A 153 -3.07 -8.58 -13.64
C LEU A 153 -2.05 -8.24 -12.54
N GLN A 154 -0.78 -8.28 -12.89
CA GLN A 154 0.29 -7.67 -12.09
C GLN A 154 0.74 -6.40 -12.80
N SER A 155 0.68 -5.25 -12.12
CA SER A 155 1.14 -3.99 -12.69
C SER A 155 2.67 -3.98 -12.85
N PRO A 156 3.20 -3.27 -13.86
CA PRO A 156 4.65 -3.15 -14.06
C PRO A 156 5.34 -2.42 -12.89
N PRO A 157 6.68 -2.47 -12.81
CA PRO A 157 7.44 -1.62 -11.90
C PRO A 157 7.18 -0.13 -12.21
N LYS A 158 7.13 0.70 -11.17
CA LYS A 158 6.85 2.13 -11.29
C LYS A 158 7.96 2.96 -10.64
N LYS A 159 8.40 4.02 -11.34
CA LYS A 159 9.22 5.07 -10.73
C LYS A 159 8.38 5.82 -9.70
N MET A 160 8.74 5.73 -8.43
CA MET A 160 8.05 6.41 -7.33
C MET A 160 8.96 6.57 -6.12
N TYR A 161 8.63 7.53 -5.26
CA TYR A 161 9.40 7.78 -4.05
C TYR A 161 9.41 6.55 -3.14
N SER A 162 10.58 6.23 -2.61
CA SER A 162 10.81 5.04 -1.80
C SER A 162 11.53 5.43 -0.50
N MET A 163 10.89 5.13 0.62
CA MET A 163 11.47 5.29 1.95
C MET A 163 11.57 3.93 2.65
N ALA A 164 12.59 3.75 3.47
CA ALA A 164 12.61 2.68 4.46
C ALA A 164 13.02 3.23 5.83
N PHE A 165 12.52 2.63 6.90
CA PHE A 165 12.97 2.95 8.24
C PHE A 165 14.13 2.04 8.64
N TYR A 166 15.20 2.63 9.17
CA TYR A 166 16.32 1.93 9.79
C TYR A 166 16.26 2.14 11.29
N ALA A 167 15.68 1.18 12.01
CA ALA A 167 15.45 1.25 13.44
C ALA A 167 15.57 -0.15 14.07
N VAL A 168 15.71 -0.27 15.40
CA VAL A 168 15.59 -1.52 16.18
C VAL A 168 16.30 -2.74 15.52
N LYS A 169 17.60 -2.95 15.78
CA LYS A 169 18.34 -4.12 15.23
C LYS A 169 18.37 -4.22 13.68
N ALA A 170 18.34 -3.08 12.96
CA ALA A 170 18.39 -3.06 11.49
C ALA A 170 19.79 -3.28 10.87
N PHE A 171 20.84 -3.41 11.67
CA PHE A 171 22.23 -3.40 11.21
C PHE A 171 22.56 -4.45 10.13
N GLY A 172 21.95 -5.64 10.20
CA GLY A 172 22.14 -6.71 9.21
C GLY A 172 21.58 -6.40 7.81
N GLU A 173 20.76 -5.36 7.67
CA GLU A 173 20.18 -4.93 6.38
C GLU A 173 20.69 -3.57 5.91
N ARG A 174 21.79 -3.06 6.49
CA ARG A 174 22.37 -1.75 6.12
C ARG A 174 22.74 -1.65 4.63
N GLN A 175 23.09 -2.77 3.98
CA GLN A 175 23.39 -2.80 2.54
C GLN A 175 22.21 -2.41 1.64
N TYR A 176 20.99 -2.34 2.18
CA TYR A 176 19.81 -1.90 1.44
C TYR A 176 19.58 -0.39 1.51
N ILE A 177 20.19 0.33 2.44
CA ILE A 177 20.10 1.81 2.55
C ILE A 177 20.30 2.53 1.20
N PRO A 178 21.27 2.15 0.35
CA PRO A 178 21.55 2.87 -0.89
C PRO A 178 20.48 2.65 -1.96
N GLN A 179 19.53 1.75 -1.72
CA GLN A 179 18.49 1.34 -2.67
C GLN A 179 17.17 2.08 -2.46
N PHE A 180 17.11 3.04 -1.53
CA PHE A 180 15.95 3.88 -1.26
C PHE A 180 16.26 5.35 -1.55
N ASP A 181 15.25 6.13 -1.88
CA ASP A 181 15.39 7.60 -2.00
C ASP A 181 15.68 8.24 -0.64
N THR A 182 15.09 7.69 0.43
CA THR A 182 15.22 8.22 1.79
C THR A 182 15.23 7.09 2.82
N VAL A 183 16.01 7.26 3.88
CA VAL A 183 15.99 6.35 5.02
C VAL A 183 15.73 7.14 6.31
N GLY A 184 14.68 6.77 7.05
CA GLY A 184 14.38 7.32 8.36
C GLY A 184 15.09 6.54 9.46
N PHE A 185 16.00 7.17 10.18
CA PHE A 185 16.82 6.56 11.23
C PHE A 185 16.16 6.71 12.60
N GLY A 186 15.55 5.63 13.10
CA GLY A 186 14.80 5.59 14.37
C GLY A 186 15.71 5.53 15.58
N TRP A 187 16.47 6.61 15.82
CA TRP A 187 17.52 6.67 16.84
C TRP A 187 17.27 7.73 17.92
N ALA A 188 16.17 8.47 17.82
CA ALA A 188 15.80 9.52 18.76
C ALA A 188 14.36 9.34 19.27
N ARG A 189 14.14 9.73 20.52
CA ARG A 189 12.83 9.75 21.18
C ARG A 189 12.62 11.07 21.89
N LEU A 190 11.42 11.63 21.78
CA LEU A 190 10.97 12.75 22.61
C LEU A 190 10.36 12.24 23.93
N GLN A 191 10.76 12.88 25.02
CA GLN A 191 10.29 12.60 26.37
C GLN A 191 9.20 13.60 26.80
N GLU A 192 8.47 13.26 27.87
CA GLU A 192 7.37 14.08 28.43
C GLU A 192 7.85 15.48 28.85
N ASP A 193 9.11 15.63 29.25
CA ASP A 193 9.74 16.88 29.67
C ASP A 193 10.29 17.72 28.50
N GLY A 194 9.92 17.39 27.26
CA GLY A 194 10.38 18.11 26.06
C GLY A 194 11.84 17.85 25.68
N THR A 195 12.54 16.92 26.34
CA THR A 195 13.92 16.55 25.99
C THR A 195 13.98 15.42 24.97
N ILE A 196 14.98 15.46 24.08
CA ILE A 196 15.30 14.36 23.19
C ILE A 196 16.29 13.41 23.86
N THR A 197 16.01 12.11 23.80
CA THR A 197 16.91 11.04 24.25
C THR A 197 17.27 10.12 23.10
N THR A 198 18.47 9.56 23.16
CA THR A 198 18.99 8.59 22.20
C THR A 198 19.39 7.27 22.87
N SER A 199 18.86 6.99 24.07
CA SER A 199 19.22 5.81 24.87
C SER A 199 18.01 4.94 25.23
N GLY A 200 16.98 4.93 24.37
CA GLY A 200 15.75 4.17 24.58
C GLY A 200 15.91 2.66 24.33
N LYS A 201 14.88 1.89 24.67
CA LYS A 201 14.84 0.44 24.40
C LYS A 201 14.76 0.13 22.91
N ASP A 202 13.82 0.78 22.23
CA ASP A 202 13.51 0.53 20.82
C ASP A 202 14.17 1.58 19.90
N PHE A 203 14.24 2.82 20.37
CA PHE A 203 14.81 3.95 19.64
C PHE A 203 16.06 4.45 20.38
N TYR A 204 17.22 4.18 19.81
CA TYR A 204 18.52 4.49 20.40
C TYR A 204 19.55 4.80 19.33
N TRP A 205 20.55 5.61 19.69
CA TRP A 205 21.76 5.80 18.89
C TRP A 205 22.57 4.50 18.94
N PRO A 206 22.82 3.84 17.79
CA PRO A 206 23.57 2.60 17.80
C PRO A 206 25.02 2.84 18.24
N GLN A 207 25.65 1.79 18.78
CA GLN A 207 27.09 1.79 19.00
C GLN A 207 27.81 1.49 17.68
N ALA A 208 29.05 1.95 17.55
CA ALA A 208 29.90 1.60 16.42
C ALA A 208 30.18 0.09 16.39
N ALA A 209 30.25 -0.47 15.18
CA ALA A 209 30.61 -1.86 14.92
C ALA A 209 31.96 -1.90 14.20
N GLY A 210 33.06 -1.92 14.99
CA GLY A 210 34.40 -1.70 14.46
C GLY A 210 34.50 -0.28 13.87
N GLU A 211 34.96 -0.18 12.63
CA GLU A 211 35.10 1.08 11.89
C GLU A 211 33.75 1.66 11.38
N ILE A 212 32.66 0.89 11.47
CA ILE A 212 31.34 1.34 11.01
C ILE A 212 30.68 2.11 12.16
N THR A 213 30.68 3.44 12.05
CA THR A 213 30.03 4.34 13.01
C THR A 213 28.60 4.70 12.56
N PRO A 214 27.70 5.09 13.49
CA PRO A 214 26.36 5.57 13.15
C PRO A 214 26.40 6.76 12.19
N GLU A 215 27.25 7.75 12.48
CA GLU A 215 27.48 8.93 11.65
C GLU A 215 28.04 8.55 10.29
N GLY A 216 28.96 7.57 10.22
CA GLY A 216 29.48 7.04 8.96
C GLY A 216 28.40 6.40 8.08
N ILE A 217 27.39 5.75 8.68
CA ILE A 217 26.23 5.22 7.94
C ILE A 217 25.38 6.36 7.35
N VAL A 218 25.17 7.44 8.11
CA VAL A 218 24.44 8.63 7.65
C VAL A 218 25.18 9.31 6.50
N ASP A 219 26.50 9.49 6.63
CA ASP A 219 27.34 10.10 5.60
C ASP A 219 27.40 9.25 4.33
N GLN A 220 27.56 7.93 4.47
CA GLN A 220 27.56 7.01 3.34
C GLN A 220 26.23 7.06 2.58
N ALA A 221 25.09 7.10 3.29
CA ALA A 221 23.79 7.23 2.67
C ALA A 221 23.72 8.45 1.74
N LYS A 222 24.20 9.62 2.21
CA LYS A 222 24.24 10.86 1.41
C LYS A 222 25.15 10.72 0.19
N GLN A 223 26.34 10.18 0.38
CA GLN A 223 27.32 9.99 -0.71
C GLN A 223 26.77 9.08 -1.82
N GLU A 224 25.95 8.09 -1.46
CA GLU A 224 25.31 7.17 -2.40
C GLU A 224 23.95 7.68 -2.89
N GLY A 225 23.57 8.92 -2.59
CA GLY A 225 22.36 9.58 -3.09
C GLY A 225 21.07 9.19 -2.36
N THR A 226 21.15 8.55 -1.19
CA THR A 226 20.01 8.34 -0.27
C THR A 226 19.95 9.49 0.72
N SER A 227 18.77 10.09 0.91
CA SER A 227 18.61 11.14 1.93
C SER A 227 18.42 10.51 3.33
N PRO A 228 19.32 10.71 4.30
CA PRO A 228 19.12 10.22 5.65
C PRO A 228 18.24 11.22 6.43
N TYR A 229 17.15 10.75 7.02
CA TYR A 229 16.29 11.56 7.88
C TYR A 229 16.41 11.08 9.34
N LEU A 230 16.48 12.01 10.28
CA LEU A 230 16.36 11.71 11.70
C LEU A 230 14.89 11.38 12.01
N MET A 231 14.60 10.15 12.41
CA MET A 231 13.26 9.82 12.91
C MET A 231 13.21 10.08 14.41
N VAL A 232 12.22 10.87 14.84
CA VAL A 232 11.96 11.21 16.24
C VAL A 232 10.64 10.59 16.67
N PHE A 233 10.72 9.58 17.53
CA PHE A 233 9.54 8.89 18.04
C PHE A 233 8.99 9.56 19.30
N ALA A 234 7.66 9.63 19.42
CA ALA A 234 6.97 9.92 20.67
C ALA A 234 5.67 9.10 20.77
N SER A 235 5.24 8.78 21.99
CA SER A 235 4.00 8.03 22.21
C SER A 235 3.09 8.78 23.15
N ASP A 236 1.78 8.69 22.92
CA ASP A 236 0.74 9.30 23.74
C ASP A 236 -0.18 8.26 24.37
N ARG A 237 0.38 7.29 25.10
CA ARG A 237 -0.43 6.22 25.72
C ARG A 237 -1.00 6.61 27.07
N LYS A 238 -0.40 7.59 27.74
CA LYS A 238 -0.71 8.11 29.07
C LYS A 238 -0.86 9.64 29.07
N ASN A 239 -1.16 10.23 27.92
CA ASN A 239 -1.21 11.67 27.66
C ASN A 239 0.14 12.39 27.82
N GLU A 240 1.26 11.67 27.82
CA GLU A 240 2.60 12.25 28.01
C GLU A 240 2.99 13.18 26.86
N LEU A 241 2.65 12.82 25.62
CA LEU A 241 2.92 13.66 24.46
C LEU A 241 1.91 14.80 24.37
N THR A 242 0.63 14.53 24.64
CA THR A 242 -0.41 15.56 24.70
C THR A 242 0.01 16.68 25.63
N LYS A 243 0.38 16.38 26.89
CA LYS A 243 0.82 17.39 27.86
C LYS A 243 2.03 18.19 27.39
N MET A 244 3.04 17.54 26.82
CA MET A 244 4.22 18.21 26.28
C MET A 244 3.81 19.18 25.16
N LEU A 245 2.88 18.78 24.28
CA LEU A 245 2.35 19.64 23.23
C LEU A 245 1.52 20.81 23.76
N GLU A 246 0.92 20.75 24.96
CA GLU A 246 0.16 21.90 25.51
C GLU A 246 1.09 23.00 26.06
N ASP A 247 2.29 22.64 26.52
CA ASP A 247 3.25 23.59 27.11
C ASP A 247 4.15 24.23 26.03
N SER A 248 4.05 25.55 25.87
CA SER A 248 4.80 26.26 24.83
C SER A 248 6.32 26.23 25.03
N ALA A 249 6.81 26.23 26.28
CA ALA A 249 8.24 26.18 26.57
C ALA A 249 8.80 24.79 26.23
N LEU A 250 8.06 23.73 26.55
CA LEU A 250 8.45 22.37 26.17
C LEU A 250 8.41 22.18 24.65
N ARG A 251 7.38 22.70 23.96
CA ARG A 251 7.34 22.70 22.48
C ARG A 251 8.58 23.36 21.88
N ASP A 252 8.91 24.57 22.34
CA ASP A 252 10.03 25.34 21.78
C ASP A 252 11.37 24.65 22.04
N LYS A 253 11.55 24.08 23.24
CA LYS A 253 12.73 23.29 23.57
C LYS A 253 12.84 22.05 22.67
N ALA A 254 11.77 21.27 22.55
CA ALA A 254 11.75 20.05 21.74
C ALA A 254 12.07 20.34 20.27
N ILE A 255 11.50 21.40 19.70
CA ILE A 255 11.76 21.82 18.32
C ILE A 255 13.23 22.19 18.13
N ALA A 256 13.80 22.98 19.04
CA ALA A 256 15.20 23.38 18.98
C ALA A 256 16.12 22.15 19.04
N ASP A 257 15.89 21.24 19.98
CA ASP A 257 16.70 20.04 20.17
C ASP A 257 16.62 19.08 18.96
N ILE A 258 15.43 18.91 18.37
CA ILE A 258 15.24 18.05 17.18
C ILE A 258 16.05 18.59 16.00
N VAL A 259 15.94 19.90 15.72
CA VAL A 259 16.64 20.53 14.59
C VAL A 259 18.14 20.56 14.81
N GLN A 260 18.58 20.84 16.04
CA GLN A 260 19.99 20.82 16.41
C GLN A 260 20.58 19.41 16.22
N LEU A 261 19.94 18.38 16.75
CA LEU A 261 20.40 16.99 16.60
C LEU A 261 20.46 16.55 15.14
N ALA A 262 19.45 16.90 14.34
CA ALA A 262 19.44 16.58 12.91
C ALA A 262 20.62 17.25 12.18
N THR A 263 20.88 18.52 12.48
CA THR A 263 21.96 19.31 11.86
C THR A 263 23.34 18.81 12.27
N ASP A 264 23.57 18.62 13.58
CA ASP A 264 24.86 18.18 14.13
C ASP A 264 25.27 16.80 13.65
N LYS A 265 24.28 15.96 13.33
CA LYS A 265 24.48 14.58 12.85
C LYS A 265 24.32 14.45 11.34
N ASN A 266 24.36 15.57 10.62
CA ASN A 266 24.41 15.64 9.16
C ASN A 266 23.21 15.01 8.43
N PHE A 267 22.04 14.92 9.06
CA PHE A 267 20.83 14.46 8.40
C PHE A 267 20.35 15.47 7.34
N SER A 268 19.63 14.99 6.33
CA SER A 268 19.01 15.81 5.28
C SER A 268 17.53 16.16 5.58
N GLY A 269 16.98 15.61 6.66
CA GLY A 269 15.59 15.85 7.05
C GLY A 269 15.21 15.17 8.35
N ILE A 270 13.95 15.31 8.71
CA ILE A 270 13.33 14.76 9.92
C ILE A 270 12.06 14.00 9.53
N VAL A 271 11.83 12.84 10.16
CA VAL A 271 10.52 12.18 10.21
C VAL A 271 10.00 12.27 11.64
N LEU A 272 8.88 12.94 11.87
CA LEU A 272 8.19 12.82 13.16
C LEU A 272 7.31 11.58 13.16
N ASP A 273 7.49 10.73 14.17
CA ASP A 273 6.63 9.58 14.43
C ASP A 273 5.99 9.72 15.81
N PHE A 274 5.02 10.64 15.87
CA PHE A 274 4.31 10.99 17.08
C PHE A 274 3.00 10.22 17.09
N GLU A 275 2.94 9.17 17.91
CA GLU A 275 1.85 8.20 17.92
C GLU A 275 0.90 8.41 19.10
N GLY A 276 -0.35 7.99 18.94
CA GLY A 276 -1.32 7.91 20.04
C GLY A 276 -2.25 9.12 20.24
N LEU A 277 -1.98 10.24 19.56
CA LEU A 277 -2.73 11.49 19.78
C LEU A 277 -4.23 11.35 19.46
N GLY A 278 -5.06 11.90 20.35
CA GLY A 278 -6.51 11.95 20.17
C GLY A 278 -7.20 10.59 20.30
N LEU A 279 -6.64 9.66 21.08
CA LEU A 279 -7.36 8.47 21.54
C LEU A 279 -8.46 8.83 22.56
N SER A 280 -8.19 9.84 23.38
CA SER A 280 -9.05 10.34 24.44
C SER A 280 -8.80 11.83 24.67
N GLY A 281 -9.59 12.47 25.55
CA GLY A 281 -9.46 13.90 25.83
C GLY A 281 -10.07 14.81 24.75
N ASP A 282 -9.64 16.07 24.69
CA ASP A 282 -10.10 17.03 23.68
C ASP A 282 -9.36 16.82 22.36
N ILE A 283 -9.97 16.06 21.45
CA ILE A 283 -9.45 15.78 20.11
C ILE A 283 -9.20 17.07 19.32
N GLY A 284 -10.08 18.07 19.47
CA GLY A 284 -9.94 19.35 18.79
C GLY A 284 -8.71 20.12 19.26
N LYS A 285 -8.42 20.06 20.55
CA LYS A 285 -7.20 20.64 21.13
C LYS A 285 -5.95 19.87 20.72
N ALA A 286 -5.96 18.54 20.79
CA ALA A 286 -4.84 17.71 20.34
C ALA A 286 -4.42 18.02 18.89
N LYS A 287 -5.41 18.16 17.98
CA LYS A 287 -5.17 18.60 16.59
C LYS A 287 -4.51 19.97 16.53
N ARG A 288 -5.04 20.98 17.24
CA ARG A 288 -4.51 22.35 17.22
C ARG A 288 -3.08 22.41 17.73
N ASP A 289 -2.79 21.74 18.84
CA ASP A 289 -1.47 21.77 19.48
C ASP A 289 -0.43 21.04 18.63
N PHE A 290 -0.80 19.89 18.05
CA PHE A 290 0.08 19.18 17.10
C PHE A 290 0.30 19.99 15.81
N ASN A 291 -0.73 20.63 15.26
CA ASN A 291 -0.60 21.52 14.11
C ASN A 291 0.34 22.69 14.41
N GLU A 292 0.24 23.31 15.59
CA GLU A 292 1.13 24.40 16.01
C GLU A 292 2.58 23.91 16.10
N PHE A 293 2.81 22.78 16.76
CA PHE A 293 4.14 22.17 16.89
C PHE A 293 4.77 21.91 15.52
N VAL A 294 4.05 21.24 14.62
CA VAL A 294 4.53 20.90 13.28
C VAL A 294 4.76 22.16 12.44
N THR A 295 3.89 23.17 12.55
CA THR A 295 4.07 24.44 11.82
C THR A 295 5.35 25.14 12.24
N ARG A 296 5.61 25.22 13.55
CA ARG A 296 6.85 25.81 14.09
C ARG A 296 8.08 24.99 13.70
N LEU A 297 7.99 23.67 13.78
CA LEU A 297 9.08 22.79 13.34
C LEU A 297 9.38 22.99 11.86
N ALA A 298 8.36 23.01 10.99
CA ALA A 298 8.52 23.22 9.54
C ALA A 298 9.23 24.54 9.22
N GLN A 299 8.96 25.61 9.97
CA GLN A 299 9.67 26.88 9.82
C GLN A 299 11.17 26.74 10.16
N LYS A 300 11.49 26.02 11.24
CA LYS A 300 12.87 25.79 11.67
C LYS A 300 13.61 24.83 10.74
N THR A 301 12.99 23.75 10.29
CA THR A 301 13.61 22.83 9.33
C THR A 301 13.91 23.52 8.02
N LYS A 302 12.99 24.35 7.50
CA LYS A 302 13.23 25.15 6.30
C LYS A 302 14.40 26.14 6.46
N ALA A 303 14.53 26.77 7.64
CA ALA A 303 15.64 27.66 7.92
C ALA A 303 17.00 26.94 8.00
N SER A 304 16.99 25.63 8.27
CA SER A 304 18.17 24.77 8.34
C SER A 304 18.37 23.88 7.09
N ASP A 305 17.66 24.14 5.99
CA ASP A 305 17.65 23.30 4.77
C ASP A 305 17.35 21.81 5.02
N LEU A 306 16.51 21.54 6.02
CA LEU A 306 16.02 20.21 6.36
C LEU A 306 14.61 19.98 5.83
N LYS A 307 14.38 18.78 5.31
CA LYS A 307 13.04 18.28 4.96
C LYS A 307 12.27 17.81 6.18
N LEU A 308 10.94 17.84 6.11
CA LEU A 308 10.05 17.36 7.18
C LEU A 308 8.98 16.42 6.65
N SER A 309 8.99 15.16 7.09
CA SER A 309 7.92 14.20 6.86
C SER A 309 7.24 13.82 8.18
N LEU A 310 5.97 13.41 8.11
CA LEU A 310 5.21 12.98 9.28
C LEU A 310 4.68 11.56 9.07
N ALA A 311 4.96 10.65 10.00
CA ALA A 311 4.29 9.36 10.09
C ALA A 311 3.03 9.53 10.95
N LEU A 312 1.87 9.24 10.35
CA LEU A 312 0.56 9.53 10.94
C LEU A 312 -0.28 8.26 11.04
N HIS A 313 -1.03 8.11 12.13
CA HIS A 313 -2.08 7.10 12.19
C HIS A 313 -3.09 7.33 11.05
N PRO A 314 -3.65 6.25 10.46
CA PRO A 314 -4.56 6.36 9.33
C PRO A 314 -5.91 6.90 9.79
N LEU A 315 -6.62 7.63 8.91
CA LEU A 315 -7.90 8.26 9.22
C LEU A 315 -9.05 7.27 9.54
N ASN A 316 -8.92 5.99 9.16
CA ASN A 316 -9.82 4.91 9.58
C ASN A 316 -9.36 4.19 10.85
N GLY A 317 -8.34 4.71 11.56
CA GLY A 317 -7.88 4.21 12.84
C GLY A 317 -8.60 4.83 14.04
N ALA A 318 -8.23 4.38 15.25
CA ALA A 318 -8.84 4.86 16.49
C ALA A 318 -8.34 6.27 16.93
N TYR A 319 -7.17 6.68 16.46
CA TYR A 319 -6.52 7.91 16.88
C TYR A 319 -6.94 9.07 15.99
N GLN A 320 -7.59 10.08 16.58
CA GLN A 320 -8.19 11.17 15.83
C GLN A 320 -7.45 12.51 15.97
N GLY A 321 -6.24 12.53 16.55
CA GLY A 321 -5.46 13.74 16.81
C GLY A 321 -4.77 14.38 15.61
N TYR A 322 -4.97 13.86 14.39
CA TYR A 322 -4.22 14.27 13.20
C TYR A 322 -5.12 15.02 12.20
N ASP A 323 -4.76 16.25 11.87
CA ASP A 323 -5.42 17.06 10.84
C ASP A 323 -4.60 16.98 9.55
N TYR A 324 -4.88 15.96 8.73
CA TYR A 324 -4.11 15.68 7.51
C TYR A 324 -4.10 16.88 6.56
N LYS A 325 -5.24 17.56 6.40
CA LYS A 325 -5.35 18.74 5.55
C LYS A 325 -4.40 19.86 5.97
N THR A 326 -4.37 20.23 7.26
CA THR A 326 -3.47 21.29 7.75
C THR A 326 -2.02 20.84 7.71
N LEU A 327 -1.72 19.64 8.20
CA LEU A 327 -0.35 19.11 8.26
C LEU A 327 0.31 19.01 6.87
N ALA A 328 -0.46 18.65 5.84
CA ALA A 328 0.04 18.59 4.45
C ALA A 328 0.46 19.96 3.88
N THR A 329 0.00 21.07 4.45
CA THR A 329 0.41 22.42 4.01
C THR A 329 1.79 22.83 4.50
N VAL A 330 2.28 22.20 5.58
CA VAL A 330 3.54 22.57 6.24
C VAL A 330 4.62 21.49 6.12
N ALA A 331 4.24 20.22 6.09
CA ALA A 331 5.19 19.12 5.88
C ALA A 331 5.52 18.91 4.39
N ASP A 332 6.70 18.39 4.10
CA ASP A 332 7.06 17.96 2.75
C ASP A 332 6.19 16.79 2.31
N ASP A 333 5.95 15.80 3.19
CA ASP A 333 5.14 14.59 2.93
C ASP A 333 4.47 14.02 4.17
N LEU A 334 3.36 13.29 3.98
CA LEU A 334 2.68 12.51 5.00
C LEU A 334 2.76 11.01 4.69
N ILE A 335 3.22 10.23 5.67
CA ILE A 335 3.30 8.77 5.62
C ILE A 335 2.07 8.20 6.34
N ILE A 336 1.22 7.50 5.59
CA ILE A 336 0.00 6.87 6.11
C ILE A 336 0.40 5.53 6.75
N MET A 337 0.32 5.40 8.07
CA MET A 337 0.62 4.15 8.77
C MET A 337 -0.55 3.15 8.68
N ALA A 338 -0.89 2.73 7.46
CA ALA A 338 -2.01 1.85 7.17
C ALA A 338 -1.69 0.37 7.45
N TYR A 339 -1.31 0.07 8.69
CA TYR A 339 -1.01 -1.28 9.19
C TYR A 339 -1.38 -1.42 10.67
N GLU A 340 -1.23 -2.62 11.24
CA GLU A 340 -1.70 -3.01 12.57
C GLU A 340 -3.22 -3.02 12.73
N TYR A 341 -3.97 -3.31 11.65
CA TYR A 341 -5.43 -3.49 11.74
C TYR A 341 -5.82 -4.80 12.46
N THR A 342 -4.89 -5.73 12.55
CA THR A 342 -5.10 -7.07 13.10
C THR A 342 -4.03 -7.40 14.14
N ARG A 343 -4.34 -8.35 15.02
CA ARG A 343 -3.38 -8.80 16.04
C ARG A 343 -2.47 -9.89 15.46
N GLY A 344 -1.18 -9.76 15.67
CA GLY A 344 -0.18 -10.78 15.35
C GLY A 344 0.52 -10.54 14.01
N LYS A 345 1.27 -11.54 13.54
CA LYS A 345 2.06 -11.48 12.31
C LYS A 345 1.23 -11.98 11.11
N VAL A 346 0.28 -11.17 10.67
CA VAL A 346 -0.59 -11.50 9.53
C VAL A 346 -0.62 -10.33 8.54
N PRO A 347 -0.76 -10.59 7.22
CA PRO A 347 -0.89 -9.53 6.21
C PRO A 347 -2.07 -8.61 6.50
N GLU A 348 -1.90 -7.32 6.19
CA GLU A 348 -2.92 -6.33 6.44
C GLU A 348 -4.13 -6.53 5.49
N PRO A 349 -5.37 -6.33 5.95
CA PRO A 349 -6.53 -6.41 5.08
C PRO A 349 -6.48 -5.32 4.00
N LEU A 350 -6.32 -5.70 2.73
CA LEU A 350 -6.16 -4.73 1.63
C LEU A 350 -7.31 -3.73 1.52
N ASP A 351 -8.55 -4.11 1.88
CA ASP A 351 -9.69 -3.18 1.89
C ASP A 351 -9.53 -2.08 2.95
N LYS A 352 -8.94 -2.40 4.11
CA LYS A 352 -8.63 -1.42 5.16
C LYS A 352 -7.50 -0.50 4.77
N VAL A 353 -6.47 -1.04 4.12
CA VAL A 353 -5.39 -0.22 3.54
C VAL A 353 -5.94 0.72 2.46
N ASN A 354 -6.78 0.20 1.57
CA ASN A 354 -7.42 0.98 0.51
C ASN A 354 -8.37 2.07 1.06
N GLU A 355 -9.14 1.77 2.10
CA GLU A 355 -9.98 2.72 2.82
C GLU A 355 -9.14 3.88 3.40
N ALA A 356 -8.01 3.58 4.07
CA ALA A 356 -7.12 4.60 4.61
C ALA A 356 -6.57 5.54 3.54
N ILE A 357 -6.12 4.99 2.41
CA ILE A 357 -5.65 5.78 1.26
C ILE A 357 -6.78 6.67 0.72
N THR A 358 -7.97 6.10 0.53
CA THR A 358 -9.12 6.82 -0.03
C THR A 358 -9.57 7.96 0.87
N LEU A 359 -9.53 7.79 2.20
CA LEU A 359 -9.82 8.86 3.15
C LEU A 359 -8.76 9.96 3.10
N ALA A 360 -7.47 9.60 3.10
CA ALA A 360 -6.39 10.58 3.01
C ALA A 360 -6.45 11.42 1.73
N LEU A 361 -6.79 10.81 0.58
CA LEU A 361 -6.94 11.49 -0.71
C LEU A 361 -8.10 12.50 -0.75
N LYS A 362 -9.05 12.45 0.18
CA LYS A 362 -10.10 13.48 0.30
C LYS A 362 -9.57 14.77 0.93
N GLU A 363 -8.47 14.68 1.66
CA GLU A 363 -7.90 15.80 2.41
C GLU A 363 -6.58 16.31 1.82
N VAL A 364 -5.82 15.44 1.16
CA VAL A 364 -4.43 15.68 0.78
C VAL A 364 -4.18 15.22 -0.66
N SER A 365 -3.39 16.01 -1.39
CA SER A 365 -2.97 15.67 -2.76
C SER A 365 -2.14 14.38 -2.77
N LYS A 366 -2.36 13.51 -3.76
CA LYS A 366 -1.63 12.23 -3.89
C LYS A 366 -0.11 12.39 -3.92
N GLU A 367 0.39 13.52 -4.40
CA GLU A 367 1.81 13.90 -4.50
C GLU A 367 2.46 14.18 -3.15
N LYS A 368 1.67 14.31 -2.06
CA LYS A 368 2.12 14.47 -0.67
C LYS A 368 2.00 13.19 0.15
N LEU A 369 1.35 12.15 -0.38
CA LEU A 369 1.02 10.93 0.36
C LEU A 369 1.99 9.79 0.05
N VAL A 370 2.51 9.18 1.11
CA VAL A 370 3.39 8.01 1.07
C VAL A 370 2.71 6.88 1.84
N LEU A 371 2.57 5.70 1.24
CA LEU A 371 1.94 4.56 1.92
C LEU A 371 2.94 3.83 2.82
N GLY A 372 2.69 3.81 4.12
CA GLY A 372 3.42 2.98 5.08
C GLY A 372 3.10 1.50 4.89
N ILE A 373 4.13 0.64 4.92
CA ILE A 373 4.01 -0.82 4.74
C ILE A 373 4.81 -1.52 5.85
N SER A 374 4.12 -2.31 6.68
CA SER A 374 4.73 -3.12 7.72
C SER A 374 5.39 -4.38 7.14
N THR A 375 6.72 -4.48 7.17
CA THR A 375 7.48 -5.67 6.77
C THR A 375 7.44 -6.77 7.83
N TRP A 376 6.91 -6.46 9.02
CA TRP A 376 6.52 -7.47 9.98
C TRP A 376 5.23 -8.18 9.55
N SER A 377 4.22 -7.42 9.11
CA SER A 377 2.91 -7.95 8.70
C SER A 377 2.99 -8.63 7.33
N GLU A 378 3.70 -8.01 6.38
CA GLU A 378 3.80 -8.45 4.99
C GLU A 378 4.94 -9.45 4.74
N ASN A 379 4.83 -10.19 3.64
CA ASN A 379 5.85 -11.13 3.15
C ASN A 379 5.97 -11.10 1.62
N GLU A 380 6.81 -11.95 1.04
CA GLU A 380 7.08 -12.00 -0.40
C GLU A 380 5.84 -12.29 -1.27
N LYS A 381 4.76 -12.81 -0.70
CA LYS A 381 3.50 -13.07 -1.43
C LYS A 381 2.53 -11.89 -1.38
N THR A 382 2.63 -11.04 -0.36
CA THR A 382 1.61 -10.03 -0.06
C THR A 382 2.08 -8.60 -0.29
N ILE A 383 3.38 -8.34 -0.11
CA ILE A 383 3.96 -6.99 -0.22
C ILE A 383 3.69 -6.31 -1.57
N SER A 384 3.73 -7.07 -2.67
CA SER A 384 3.42 -6.56 -4.02
C SER A 384 1.99 -6.03 -4.13
N SER A 385 1.05 -6.61 -3.37
CA SER A 385 -0.37 -6.23 -3.38
C SER A 385 -0.58 -4.87 -2.69
N VAL A 386 0.13 -4.65 -1.56
CA VAL A 386 0.11 -3.37 -0.84
C VAL A 386 0.78 -2.26 -1.66
N ILE A 387 1.92 -2.54 -2.29
CA ILE A 387 2.56 -1.61 -3.24
C ILE A 387 1.63 -1.32 -4.43
N GLY A 388 0.89 -2.33 -4.91
CA GLY A 388 -0.12 -2.19 -5.95
C GLY A 388 -1.20 -1.15 -5.62
N LEU A 389 -1.64 -1.06 -4.36
CA LEU A 389 -2.57 -0.02 -3.92
C LEU A 389 -1.96 1.39 -4.04
N ALA A 390 -0.71 1.58 -3.62
CA ALA A 390 -0.02 2.86 -3.78
C ALA A 390 0.12 3.26 -5.27
N LYS A 391 0.47 2.29 -6.14
CA LYS A 391 0.58 2.51 -7.59
C LYS A 391 -0.74 2.93 -8.23
N ARG A 392 -1.83 2.23 -7.90
CA ARG A 392 -3.18 2.48 -8.42
C ARG A 392 -3.71 3.85 -8.04
N HIS A 393 -3.55 4.22 -6.78
CA HIS A 393 -3.95 5.55 -6.27
C HIS A 393 -2.97 6.65 -6.67
N GLN A 394 -1.90 6.30 -7.38
CA GLN A 394 -0.88 7.21 -7.88
C GLN A 394 -0.29 8.08 -6.76
N LEU A 395 -0.10 7.48 -5.59
CA LEU A 395 0.54 8.12 -4.46
C LEU A 395 2.00 8.48 -4.80
N LYS A 396 2.57 9.44 -4.06
CA LYS A 396 3.97 9.84 -4.21
C LYS A 396 4.91 8.64 -4.11
N GLY A 397 4.65 7.74 -3.15
CA GLY A 397 5.60 6.70 -2.80
C GLY A 397 5.12 5.68 -1.78
N THR A 398 6.06 4.85 -1.32
CA THR A 398 5.90 3.91 -0.22
C THR A 398 6.97 4.11 0.85
N ALA A 399 6.67 3.78 2.10
CA ALA A 399 7.58 3.80 3.23
C ALA A 399 7.56 2.44 3.95
N LEU A 400 8.70 1.74 3.97
CA LEU A 400 8.79 0.41 4.58
C LEU A 400 9.14 0.50 6.06
N TRP A 401 8.25 0.01 6.91
CA TRP A 401 8.50 -0.23 8.33
C TRP A 401 8.78 -1.72 8.53
N ARG A 402 10.01 -2.21 8.50
CA ARG A 402 11.30 -1.50 8.46
C ARG A 402 12.43 -2.43 7.99
N LEU A 403 13.61 -1.86 7.75
CA LEU A 403 14.86 -2.60 7.62
C LEU A 403 15.16 -3.39 8.90
N GLY A 404 15.81 -4.53 8.75
CA GLY A 404 16.04 -5.56 9.76
C GLY A 404 14.98 -6.67 9.78
N LEU A 405 13.91 -6.54 8.97
CA LEU A 405 12.80 -7.50 8.92
C LEU A 405 12.38 -7.87 7.49
N ILE A 406 12.91 -7.20 6.46
CA ILE A 406 12.45 -7.38 5.07
C ILE A 406 12.78 -8.79 4.57
N GLY A 407 14.04 -9.20 4.77
CA GLY A 407 14.59 -10.42 4.16
C GLY A 407 14.76 -10.30 2.64
N GLU A 408 15.60 -11.17 2.09
CA GLU A 408 15.98 -11.15 0.66
C GLU A 408 14.76 -11.37 -0.27
N SER A 409 13.89 -12.32 0.06
CA SER A 409 12.72 -12.64 -0.77
C SER A 409 11.74 -11.49 -0.90
N SER A 410 11.39 -10.81 0.20
CA SER A 410 10.50 -9.64 0.15
C SER A 410 11.18 -8.47 -0.53
N LYS A 411 12.49 -8.29 -0.32
CA LYS A 411 13.28 -7.25 -1.00
C LYS A 411 13.25 -7.42 -2.51
N ALA A 412 13.45 -8.64 -3.01
CA ALA A 412 13.34 -8.93 -4.44
C ALA A 412 11.94 -8.65 -5.02
N GLN A 413 10.88 -8.74 -4.21
CA GLN A 413 9.53 -8.37 -4.65
C GLN A 413 9.30 -6.87 -4.65
N ILE A 414 9.89 -6.14 -3.70
CA ILE A 414 9.90 -4.67 -3.71
C ILE A 414 10.57 -4.17 -5.01
N ASP A 415 11.72 -4.73 -5.39
CA ASP A 415 12.50 -4.31 -6.57
C ASP A 415 11.79 -4.60 -7.89
N LYS A 416 10.92 -5.62 -7.92
CA LYS A 416 10.07 -5.92 -9.08
C LYS A 416 8.92 -4.93 -9.23
N ASN A 417 8.61 -4.13 -8.21
CA ASN A 417 7.44 -3.25 -8.19
C ASN A 417 7.79 -1.76 -8.13
N VAL A 418 8.90 -1.39 -7.50
CA VAL A 418 9.30 0.00 -7.23
C VAL A 418 10.67 0.26 -7.82
N ILE A 419 10.77 1.34 -8.59
CA ILE A 419 12.03 1.90 -9.06
C ILE A 419 12.22 3.22 -8.29
N PRO A 420 13.23 3.34 -7.41
CA PRO A 420 13.51 4.58 -6.69
C PRO A 420 13.71 5.77 -7.64
N LEU A 421 13.33 6.97 -7.21
CA LEU A 421 13.47 8.19 -8.04
C LEU A 421 14.93 8.58 -8.28
N LYS A 422 15.83 8.23 -7.36
CA LYS A 422 17.28 8.43 -7.48
C LYS A 422 17.95 7.58 -8.56
N SER A 423 17.24 6.60 -9.13
CA SER A 423 17.80 5.60 -10.07
C SER A 423 17.67 5.91 -11.55
#